data_AF-A0AAE7DZT3-F1
#
_entry.id   AF-A0AAE7DZT3-F1
#
_cell.length_a   1.000
_cell.length_b   1.000
_cell.length_c   1.000
_cell.angle_alpha   90.00
_cell.angle_beta   90.00
_cell.angle_gamma   90.00
#
_symmetry.space_group_name_H-M   'P 1'
#
loop_
_entity.id
_entity.type
_entity.pdbx_description
1 polymer ?
#
loop_
_entity_poly.entity_id
_entity_poly.type
_entity_poly.pdbx_seq_one_letter_code
_entity_poly.pdbx_strand_id
1 'polypeptide(L)'
;MDTWKTAFFTCLVLMMGSTLYLGFALIDAGISYTYQQESLKTAIKSNEVLSRVVLASSKAYTQEDLLHLLREIDPNAFIAQEKDQLIIGDITFKFENNVLVEVVQYGI
;
A
#
# COMPACT_ATOMS: atom_id res chain seq x y z
N MET A 1 -9.41 19.47 54.44
CA MET A 1 -9.45 18.10 53.88
C MET A 1 -8.02 17.63 53.76
N ASP A 2 -7.68 16.42 54.24
CA ASP A 2 -6.28 15.97 54.26
C ASP A 2 -5.71 15.90 52.84
N THR A 3 -4.52 16.45 52.65
CA THR A 3 -3.83 16.51 51.35
C THR A 3 -3.65 15.14 50.71
N TRP A 4 -3.38 14.10 51.52
CA TRP A 4 -3.21 12.73 51.03
C TRP A 4 -4.50 12.13 50.46
N LYS A 5 -5.67 12.43 51.05
CA LYS A 5 -6.97 11.95 50.57
C LYS A 5 -7.30 12.58 49.21
N THR A 6 -7.05 13.88 49.09
CA THR A 6 -7.29 14.62 47.85
C THR A 6 -6.40 14.12 46.72
N ALA A 7 -5.11 13.87 46.98
CA ALA A 7 -4.18 13.29 46.01
C ALA A 7 -4.60 11.88 45.57
N PHE A 8 -5.03 11.03 46.52
CA PHE A 8 -5.49 9.68 46.22
C PHE A 8 -6.69 9.67 45.27
N PHE A 9 -7.74 10.43 45.57
CA PHE A 9 -8.93 10.48 44.72
C PHE A 9 -8.65 11.12 43.35
N THR A 10 -7.75 12.10 43.28
CA THR A 10 -7.33 12.69 42.00
C THR A 10 -6.60 11.67 41.12
N CYS A 11 -5.65 10.93 41.69
CA CYS A 11 -4.95 9.86 40.98
C CYS A 11 -5.91 8.75 40.54
N LEU A 12 -6.88 8.38 41.39
CA LEU A 12 -7.89 7.37 41.06
C LEU A 12 -8.70 7.80 39.81
N VAL A 13 -9.20 9.04 39.80
CA VAL A 13 -9.98 9.56 38.67
C VAL A 13 -9.13 9.64 37.40
N LEU A 14 -7.89 10.10 37.51
CA LEU A 14 -6.96 10.14 36.37
C LEU A 14 -6.68 8.73 35.83
N MET A 15 -6.48 7.75 36.71
CA MET A 15 -6.21 6.36 36.31
C MET A 15 -7.42 5.70 35.64
N MET A 16 -8.64 5.96 36.14
CA MET A 16 -9.86 5.51 35.48
C MET A 16 -10.03 6.19 34.12
N GLY A 17 -9.83 7.51 34.05
CA GLY A 17 -9.92 8.26 32.81
C GLY A 17 -8.91 7.79 31.76
N SER A 18 -7.65 7.57 32.15
CA SER A 18 -6.61 7.08 31.24
C SER A 18 -6.92 5.68 30.72
N THR A 19 -7.44 4.81 31.58
CA THR A 19 -7.81 3.44 31.19
C THR A 19 -8.96 3.44 30.18
N LEU A 20 -9.99 4.26 30.40
CA LEU A 20 -11.10 4.41 29.47
C LEU A 20 -10.66 5.00 28.13
N TYR A 21 -9.80 6.03 28.17
CA TYR A 21 -9.24 6.63 26.96
C TYR A 21 -8.42 5.63 26.15
N LEU A 22 -7.53 4.87 26.79
CA LEU A 22 -6.72 3.84 26.13
C LEU A 22 -7.59 2.74 25.53
N GLY A 23 -8.65 2.32 26.24
CA GLY A 23 -9.61 1.35 25.72
C GLY A 23 -10.30 1.85 24.45
N PHE A 24 -10.75 3.10 24.44
CA PHE A 24 -11.37 3.72 23.26
C PHE A 24 -10.37 3.86 22.10
N ALA A 25 -9.18 4.37 22.37
CA ALA A 25 -8.13 4.52 21.36
C ALA A 25 -7.72 3.18 20.74
N LEU A 26 -7.70 2.10 21.53
CA LEU A 26 -7.39 0.75 21.03
C LEU A 26 -8.49 0.23 20.09
N ILE A 27 -9.76 0.47 20.41
CA ILE A 27 -10.89 0.10 19.54
C ILE A 27 -10.80 0.86 18.22
N ASP A 28 -10.59 2.17 18.28
CA ASP A 28 -10.47 3.02 17.09
C ASP A 28 -9.29 2.62 16.19
N ALA A 29 -8.14 2.31 16.79
CA ALA A 29 -6.99 1.78 16.08
C ALA A 29 -7.28 0.42 15.43
N GLY A 30 -7.99 -0.47 16.12
CA GLY A 30 -8.37 -1.79 15.58
C GLY A 30 -9.33 -1.70 14.39
N ILE A 31 -10.30 -0.79 14.47
CA ILE A 31 -11.24 -0.50 13.36
C ILE A 31 -10.47 0.09 12.17
N SER A 32 -9.65 1.11 12.42
CA SER A 32 -8.82 1.75 11.39
C SER A 32 -7.90 0.74 10.69
N TYR A 33 -7.28 -0.15 11.44
CA TYR A 33 -6.45 -1.21 10.90
C TYR A 33 -7.23 -2.18 10.00
N THR A 34 -8.45 -2.54 10.41
CA THR A 34 -9.32 -3.41 9.61
C THR A 34 -9.71 -2.75 8.28
N TYR A 35 -10.10 -1.47 8.31
CA TYR A 35 -10.39 -0.71 7.10
C TYR A 35 -9.19 -0.57 6.18
N GLN A 36 -8.00 -0.33 6.74
CA GLN A 36 -6.76 -0.29 5.96
C GLN A 36 -6.48 -1.64 5.29
N GLN A 37 -6.65 -2.76 5.99
CA GLN A 37 -6.49 -4.09 5.39
C GLN A 37 -7.48 -4.35 4.26
N GLU A 38 -8.76 -4.02 4.44
CA GLU A 38 -9.77 -4.22 3.40
C GLU A 38 -9.52 -3.32 2.18
N SER A 39 -9.14 -2.06 2.42
CA SER A 39 -8.75 -1.13 1.36
C SER A 39 -7.54 -1.67 0.58
N LEU A 40 -6.52 -2.15 1.28
CA LEU A 40 -5.32 -2.72 0.66
C LEU A 40 -5.67 -3.95 -0.18
N LYS A 41 -6.46 -4.88 0.38
CA LYS A 41 -6.91 -6.08 -0.33
C LYS A 41 -7.71 -5.74 -1.59
N THR A 42 -8.54 -4.71 -1.52
CA THR A 42 -9.32 -4.23 -2.67
C THR A 42 -8.42 -3.61 -3.74
N ALA A 43 -7.43 -2.81 -3.34
CA ALA A 43 -6.44 -2.23 -4.25
C ALA A 43 -5.61 -3.32 -4.95
N ILE A 44 -5.11 -4.30 -4.20
CA ILE A 44 -4.37 -5.45 -4.76
C ILE A 44 -5.22 -6.18 -5.79
N LYS A 45 -6.48 -6.48 -5.48
CA LYS A 45 -7.38 -7.17 -6.41
C LYS A 45 -7.66 -6.34 -7.67
N SER A 46 -7.82 -5.03 -7.54
CA SER A 46 -8.02 -4.14 -8.68
C SER A 46 -6.79 -4.12 -9.59
N ASN A 47 -5.59 -4.06 -9.01
CA ASN A 47 -4.34 -4.05 -9.76
C ASN A 47 -4.04 -5.40 -10.40
N GLU A 48 -4.44 -6.51 -9.77
CA GLU A 48 -4.37 -7.84 -10.37
C GLU A 48 -5.28 -7.94 -11.62
N VAL A 49 -6.52 -7.43 -11.54
CA VAL A 49 -7.42 -7.37 -12.71
C VAL A 49 -6.82 -6.49 -13.80
N LEU A 50 -6.29 -5.32 -13.45
CA LEU A 50 -5.66 -4.41 -14.42
C LEU A 50 -4.42 -5.04 -15.08
N SER A 51 -3.57 -5.70 -14.30
CA SER A 51 -2.41 -6.46 -14.80
C SER A 51 -2.84 -7.51 -15.83
N ARG A 52 -3.90 -8.29 -15.55
CA ARG A 52 -4.43 -9.26 -16.51
C ARG A 52 -4.99 -8.62 -17.79
N VAL A 53 -5.64 -7.46 -17.68
CA VAL A 53 -6.14 -6.70 -18.85
C VAL A 53 -4.97 -6.20 -19.69
N VAL A 54 -3.95 -5.63 -19.04
CA VAL A 54 -2.72 -5.18 -19.70
C VAL A 54 -2.07 -6.36 -20.41
N LEU A 55 -1.82 -7.48 -19.73
CA LEU A 55 -1.24 -8.71 -20.31
C LEU A 55 -2.06 -9.26 -21.49
N ALA A 56 -3.39 -9.23 -21.39
CA ALA A 56 -4.26 -9.67 -22.49
C ALA A 56 -4.17 -8.73 -23.71
N SER A 57 -4.02 -7.43 -23.47
CA SER A 57 -3.88 -6.42 -24.52
C SER A 57 -2.45 -6.30 -25.09
N SER A 58 -1.44 -6.71 -24.31
CA SER A 58 -0.02 -6.43 -24.58
C SER A 58 0.70 -7.53 -25.33
N LYS A 59 0.01 -8.53 -25.88
CA LYS A 59 0.62 -9.62 -26.68
C LYS A 59 1.48 -9.12 -27.87
N ALA A 60 1.43 -7.84 -28.19
CA ALA A 60 2.20 -7.19 -29.24
C ALA A 60 3.21 -6.13 -28.75
N TYR A 61 3.26 -5.79 -27.46
CA TYR A 61 4.17 -4.74 -26.98
C TYR A 61 5.55 -5.32 -26.63
N THR A 62 6.58 -4.73 -27.24
CA THR A 62 7.97 -4.99 -26.88
C THR A 62 8.37 -4.22 -25.62
N GLN A 63 9.53 -4.56 -25.06
CA GLN A 63 10.09 -3.81 -23.93
C GLN A 63 10.31 -2.33 -24.28
N GLU A 64 10.77 -2.03 -25.50
CA GLU A 64 11.01 -0.66 -25.96
C GLU A 64 9.69 0.11 -26.13
N ASP A 65 8.65 -0.51 -26.71
CA ASP A 65 7.34 0.13 -26.85
C ASP A 65 6.76 0.51 -25.48
N LEU A 66 6.86 -0.39 -24.51
CA LEU A 66 6.37 -0.12 -23.17
C LEU A 66 7.18 0.98 -22.48
N LEU A 67 8.50 0.99 -22.65
CA LEU A 67 9.36 2.07 -22.12
C LEU A 67 8.99 3.43 -22.73
N HIS A 68 8.75 3.48 -24.03
CA HIS A 68 8.32 4.70 -24.72
C HIS A 68 6.97 5.20 -24.19
N LEU A 69 5.98 4.32 -24.06
CA LEU A 69 4.67 4.66 -23.51
C LEU A 69 4.75 5.15 -22.05
N LEU A 70 5.56 4.48 -21.22
CA LEU A 70 5.75 4.88 -19.82
C LEU A 70 6.37 6.28 -19.72
N ARG A 71 7.34 6.61 -20.59
CA ARG A 71 7.93 7.95 -20.64
C ARG A 71 7.02 9.02 -21.25
N GLU A 72 6.07 8.63 -22.10
CA GLU A 72 5.05 9.55 -22.62
C GLU A 72 4.04 9.92 -21.52
N ILE A 73 3.63 8.93 -20.72
CA ILE A 73 2.66 9.12 -19.63
C ILE A 73 3.29 9.86 -18.44
N ASP A 74 4.49 9.44 -18.03
CA ASP A 74 5.24 10.09 -16.95
C ASP A 74 6.70 10.34 -17.37
N PRO A 75 6.99 11.53 -17.93
CA PRO A 75 8.33 11.87 -18.42
C PRO A 75 9.40 11.93 -17.33
N ASN A 76 8.99 12.11 -16.06
CA ASN A 76 9.91 12.29 -14.94
C ASN A 76 10.03 11.02 -14.07
N ALA A 77 9.32 9.94 -14.42
CA ALA A 77 9.41 8.69 -13.70
C ALA A 77 10.83 8.11 -13.76
N PHE A 78 11.34 7.69 -12.61
CA PHE A 78 12.54 6.87 -12.56
C PHE A 78 12.19 5.45 -13.03
N ILE A 79 12.68 5.08 -14.21
CA ILE A 79 12.47 3.76 -14.81
C ILE A 79 13.82 3.05 -14.88
N ALA A 80 13.96 1.95 -14.16
CA ALA A 80 15.11 1.07 -14.28
C ALA A 80 14.85 0.03 -15.38
N GLN A 81 15.70 0.03 -16.41
CA GLN A 81 15.67 -0.94 -17.49
C GLN A 81 16.76 -1.98 -17.29
N GLU A 82 16.34 -3.23 -17.17
CA GLU A 82 17.22 -4.40 -17.10
C GLU A 82 16.95 -5.32 -18.29
N LYS A 83 17.76 -6.37 -18.43
CA LYS A 83 17.79 -7.24 -19.62
C LYS A 83 16.42 -7.83 -19.98
N ASP A 84 15.67 -8.29 -18.99
CA ASP A 84 14.38 -8.97 -19.17
C ASP A 84 13.27 -8.34 -18.32
N GLN A 85 13.50 -7.12 -17.78
CA GLN A 85 12.55 -6.45 -16.91
C GLN A 85 12.61 -4.92 -16.98
N LEU A 86 11.45 -4.28 -16.75
CA LEU A 86 11.31 -2.84 -16.55
C LEU A 86 10.71 -2.59 -15.17
N ILE A 87 11.31 -1.69 -14.40
CA ILE A 87 10.87 -1.36 -13.04
C ILE A 87 10.54 0.12 -12.98
N ILE A 88 9.32 0.45 -12.54
CA ILE A 88 8.83 1.81 -12.32
C ILE A 88 8.12 1.88 -10.96
N GLY A 89 8.70 2.62 -10.02
CA GLY A 89 8.22 2.59 -8.63
C GLY A 89 8.17 1.16 -8.09
N ASP A 90 7.01 0.75 -7.60
CA ASP A 90 6.77 -0.59 -7.04
C ASP A 90 6.26 -1.62 -8.08
N ILE A 91 6.25 -1.26 -9.36
CA ILE A 91 5.76 -2.11 -10.46
C ILE A 91 6.94 -2.66 -11.25
N THR A 92 6.95 -3.97 -11.44
CA THR A 92 7.92 -4.70 -12.26
C THR A 92 7.21 -5.40 -13.41
N PHE A 93 7.61 -5.06 -14.63
CA PHE A 93 7.20 -5.71 -15.87
C PHE A 93 8.28 -6.71 -16.27
N LYS A 94 7.92 -7.99 -16.49
CA LYS A 94 8.85 -9.02 -16.95
C LYS A 94 8.54 -9.46 -18.37
N PHE A 95 9.60 -9.62 -19.14
CA PHE A 95 9.54 -9.97 -20.54
C PHE A 95 10.22 -11.31 -20.79
N GLU A 96 9.63 -12.15 -21.63
CA GLU A 96 10.29 -13.32 -22.20
C GLU A 96 10.22 -13.22 -23.71
N ASN A 97 11.35 -13.41 -24.41
CA ASN A 97 11.44 -13.24 -25.86
C ASN A 97 10.88 -11.89 -26.36
N ASN A 98 11.08 -10.82 -25.58
CA ASN A 98 10.59 -9.47 -25.85
C ASN A 98 9.05 -9.33 -25.86
N VAL A 99 8.33 -10.26 -25.22
CA VAL A 99 6.88 -10.20 -24.99
C VAL A 99 6.63 -10.06 -23.50
N LEU A 100 5.72 -9.17 -23.12
CA LEU A 100 5.33 -9.01 -21.72
C LEU A 100 4.60 -10.27 -21.22
N VAL A 101 5.17 -10.95 -20.23
CA VAL A 101 4.63 -12.20 -19.67
C VAL A 101 4.04 -11.98 -18.28
N GLU A 102 4.61 -11.05 -17.50
CA GLU A 102 4.19 -10.84 -16.12
C GLU A 102 4.25 -9.35 -15.74
N VAL A 103 3.28 -8.90 -14.95
CA VAL A 103 3.32 -7.61 -14.26
C VAL A 103 3.12 -7.86 -12.77
N VAL A 104 4.14 -7.56 -11.99
CA VAL A 104 4.16 -7.72 -10.53
C VAL A 104 4.15 -6.35 -9.89
N GLN A 105 3.29 -6.16 -8.90
CA GLN A 105 3.36 -5.00 -8.02
C GLN A 105 3.73 -5.46 -6.63
N TYR A 106 4.83 -4.94 -6.10
CA TYR A 106 5.22 -5.19 -4.72
C TYR A 106 4.45 -4.22 -3.83
N GLY A 107 3.46 -4.74 -3.09
CA GLY A 107 2.82 -3.97 -2.02
C GLY A 107 3.76 -3.89 -0.83
N ILE A 108 3.93 -2.69 -0.27
CA ILE A 108 4.51 -2.50 1.08
C ILE A 108 3.51 -3.02 2.11
#